data_AF-A0AAN7YJQ7-F1
#
_entry.id   AF-A0AAN7YJQ7-F1
#
_cell.length_a   1.000
_cell.length_b   1.000
_cell.length_c   1.000
_cell.angle_alpha   90.00
_cell.angle_beta   90.00
_cell.angle_gamma   90.00
#
_symmetry.space_group_name_H-M   'P 1'
#
loop_
_entity.id
_entity.type
_entity.pdbx_description
1 polymer ?
#
loop_
_entity_poly.entity_id
_entity_poly.type
_entity_poly.pdbx_seq_one_letter_code
_entity_poly.pdbx_strand_id
1 'polypeptide(L)'
;MATSQNYLFPSSLIPQEMKESQPMGFTMRSLEKGDFAKGFLDCLRVLTFVGELSEQDFLEHFEDMVSSNGTYFVLVVEHASRIVATGTLVVEKKL
;
A
#
# COMPACT_ATOMS: atom_id res chain seq x y z
N MET A 1 -4.66 -12.28 21.25
CA MET A 1 -5.57 -11.90 20.14
C MET A 1 -4.75 -11.06 19.20
N ALA A 2 -4.46 -11.54 18.00
CA ALA A 2 -3.63 -10.80 17.05
C ALA A 2 -4.45 -9.59 16.58
N THR A 3 -3.99 -8.38 16.89
CA THR A 3 -4.54 -7.16 16.32
C THR A 3 -4.34 -7.22 14.82
N SER A 4 -5.42 -7.45 14.06
CA SER A 4 -5.41 -7.49 12.61
C SER A 4 -5.00 -6.12 12.09
N GLN A 5 -3.71 -5.93 11.80
CA GLN A 5 -3.22 -4.72 11.15
C GLN A 5 -3.82 -4.68 9.74
N ASN A 6 -4.71 -3.72 9.51
CA ASN A 6 -5.37 -3.55 8.22
C ASN A 6 -4.49 -2.77 7.23
N TYR A 7 -3.65 -1.86 7.75
CA TYR A 7 -2.73 -1.02 7.00
C TYR A 7 -1.29 -1.47 7.22
N LEU A 8 -0.45 -1.32 6.19
CA LEU A 8 0.96 -1.73 6.24
C LEU A 8 1.78 -0.91 7.23
N PHE A 9 1.47 0.38 7.37
CA PHE A 9 2.11 1.28 8.33
C PHE A 9 1.12 2.35 8.84
N PRO A 10 1.37 2.97 10.00
CA PRO A 10 0.43 3.92 10.58
C PRO A 10 0.32 5.21 9.75
N SER A 11 -0.91 5.70 9.59
CA SER A 11 -1.21 6.91 8.81
C SER A 11 -0.58 8.20 9.38
N SER A 12 -0.06 8.17 10.61
CA SER A 12 0.68 9.26 11.23
C SER A 12 2.02 9.56 10.53
N LEU A 13 2.57 8.59 9.78
CA LEU A 13 3.81 8.79 9.01
C LEU A 13 3.58 9.56 7.70
N ILE A 14 2.33 9.76 7.29
CA ILE A 14 1.97 10.56 6.12
C ILE A 14 1.72 11.99 6.61
N PRO A 15 2.53 12.99 6.21
CA PRO A 15 2.38 14.38 6.62
C PRO A 15 0.96 14.90 6.35
N GLN A 16 0.43 15.71 7.25
CA GLN A 16 -0.92 16.26 7.11
C GLN A 16 -1.04 17.18 5.88
N GLU A 17 -0.02 17.98 5.60
CA GLU A 17 0.06 18.86 4.43
C GLU A 17 -0.11 18.07 3.11
N MET A 18 0.43 16.85 3.06
CA MET A 18 0.31 15.96 1.91
C MET A 18 -1.10 15.39 1.74
N LYS A 19 -1.85 15.21 2.84
CA LYS A 19 -3.26 14.79 2.81
C LYS A 19 -4.19 15.95 2.39
N GLU A 20 -3.87 17.17 2.82
CA GLU A 20 -4.70 18.36 2.56
C GLU A 20 -4.48 18.96 1.16
N SER A 21 -3.29 18.77 0.58
CA SER A 21 -2.96 19.23 -0.77
C SER A 21 -3.57 18.39 -1.89
N GLN A 22 -4.31 17.32 -1.55
CA GLN A 22 -4.87 16.42 -2.55
C GLN A 22 -6.06 17.04 -3.29
N PRO A 23 -6.18 16.81 -4.61
CA PRO A 23 -7.38 17.17 -5.34
C PRO A 23 -8.62 16.46 -4.78
N MET A 24 -9.80 17.05 -4.99
CA MET A 24 -11.06 16.51 -4.50
C MET A 24 -11.29 15.06 -4.99
N GLY A 25 -11.62 14.16 -4.05
CA GLY A 25 -11.89 12.76 -4.34
C GLY A 25 -10.66 11.87 -4.49
N PHE A 26 -9.46 12.40 -4.29
CA PHE A 26 -8.24 11.59 -4.16
C PHE A 26 -7.92 11.39 -2.67
N THR A 27 -7.40 10.21 -2.33
CA THR A 27 -7.00 9.89 -0.96
C THR A 27 -5.71 9.10 -0.95
N MET A 28 -4.68 9.64 -0.32
CA MET A 28 -3.39 9.02 -0.14
C MET A 28 -3.28 8.39 1.24
N ARG A 29 -2.92 7.12 1.26
CA ARG A 29 -2.89 6.29 2.47
C ARG A 29 -1.89 5.16 2.35
N SER A 30 -1.66 4.48 3.45
CA SER A 30 -0.90 3.23 3.47
C SER A 30 -1.68 2.15 2.71
N LEU A 31 -0.94 1.23 2.06
CA LEU A 31 -1.50 0.02 1.47
C LEU A 31 -2.31 -0.76 2.52
N GLU A 32 -3.48 -1.26 2.14
CA GLU A 32 -4.31 -2.14 2.96
C GLU A 32 -4.60 -3.47 2.27
N LYS A 33 -5.00 -4.47 3.06
CA LYS A 33 -5.32 -5.82 2.55
C LYS A 33 -6.40 -5.83 1.47
N GLY A 34 -7.39 -4.95 1.59
CA GLY A 34 -8.49 -4.84 0.62
C GLY A 34 -8.09 -4.19 -0.71
N ASP A 35 -6.86 -3.68 -0.85
CA ASP A 35 -6.43 -3.00 -2.07
C ASP A 35 -6.27 -3.91 -3.28
N PHE A 36 -6.14 -5.23 -3.05
CA PHE A 36 -6.22 -6.22 -4.11
C PHE A 36 -7.52 -6.07 -4.92
N ALA A 37 -8.67 -6.05 -4.25
CA ALA A 37 -9.98 -5.89 -4.88
C ALA A 37 -10.21 -4.49 -5.49
N LYS A 38 -9.44 -3.48 -5.03
CA LYS A 38 -9.47 -2.11 -5.56
C LYS A 38 -8.57 -1.92 -6.79
N GLY A 39 -7.95 -2.98 -7.31
CA GLY A 39 -7.13 -2.94 -8.53
C GLY A 39 -5.68 -2.53 -8.29
N PHE A 40 -5.12 -2.81 -7.11
CA PHE A 40 -3.71 -2.53 -6.81
C PHE A 40 -2.74 -3.16 -7.83
N LEU A 41 -2.96 -4.42 -8.19
CA LEU A 41 -2.12 -5.09 -9.18
C LEU A 41 -2.28 -4.49 -10.58
N ASP A 42 -3.48 -4.03 -10.94
CA ASP A 42 -3.72 -3.34 -12.21
C ASP A 42 -2.93 -2.02 -12.27
N CYS A 43 -2.87 -1.30 -11.14
CA CYS A 43 -2.04 -0.10 -11.02
C CYS A 43 -0.54 -0.41 -11.18
N LEU A 44 -0.05 -1.58 -10.76
CA LEU A 44 1.36 -1.97 -10.95
C LEU A 44 1.67 -2.41 -12.40
N ARG A 45 0.66 -2.92 -13.13
CA ARG A 45 0.85 -3.41 -14.52
C ARG A 45 1.27 -2.33 -15.50
N VAL A 46 1.00 -1.05 -15.22
CA VAL A 46 1.46 0.05 -16.07
C VAL A 46 2.97 0.30 -15.97
N LEU A 47 3.61 -0.19 -14.90
CA LEU A 47 5.04 -0.05 -14.67
C LEU A 47 5.82 -1.27 -15.18
N THR A 48 5.32 -2.48 -14.94
CA THR A 48 6.01 -3.73 -15.31
C THR A 48 5.04 -4.91 -15.46
N PHE A 49 5.54 -6.03 -15.95
CA PHE A 49 4.81 -7.29 -15.93
C PHE A 49 4.65 -7.83 -14.50
N VAL A 50 3.41 -7.96 -14.04
CA VAL A 50 3.06 -8.43 -12.68
C VAL A 50 2.73 -9.94 -12.63
N GLY A 51 2.46 -10.58 -13.78
CA GLY A 51 2.01 -11.98 -13.83
C GLY A 51 0.54 -12.17 -13.42
N GLU A 52 0.17 -13.41 -13.11
CA GLU A 52 -1.10 -13.76 -12.47
C GLU A 52 -0.82 -14.07 -11.01
N LEU A 53 -1.37 -13.24 -10.11
CA LEU A 53 -1.26 -13.41 -8.67
C LEU A 53 -2.67 -13.51 -8.11
N SER A 54 -2.89 -14.47 -7.22
CA SER A 54 -4.15 -14.61 -6.49
C SER A 54 -4.25 -13.61 -5.34
N GLU A 55 -5.46 -13.41 -4.82
CA GLU A 55 -5.68 -12.61 -3.62
C GLU A 55 -4.91 -13.18 -2.42
N GLN A 56 -4.80 -14.51 -2.35
CA GLN A 56 -4.06 -15.19 -1.29
C GLN A 56 -2.56 -14.87 -1.38
N ASP A 57 -1.96 -14.93 -2.57
CA ASP A 57 -0.54 -14.58 -2.76
C ASP A 57 -0.26 -13.14 -2.32
N PHE A 58 -1.17 -12.22 -2.64
CA PHE A 58 -1.07 -10.83 -2.20
C PHE A 58 -1.16 -10.69 -0.68
N LEU A 59 -2.08 -11.41 -0.04
CA LEU A 59 -2.26 -11.36 1.41
C LEU A 59 -1.06 -11.94 2.15
N GLU A 60 -0.52 -13.07 1.68
CA GLU A 60 0.71 -13.66 2.22
C GLU A 60 1.87 -12.67 2.13
N HIS A 61 2.04 -12.05 0.96
CA HIS A 61 3.07 -11.02 0.77
C HIS A 61 2.85 -9.78 1.65
N PHE A 62 1.60 -9.38 1.85
CA PHE A 62 1.26 -8.27 2.75
C PHE A 62 1.66 -8.56 4.19
N GLU A 63 1.37 -9.76 4.69
CA GLU A 63 1.76 -10.20 6.05
C GLU A 63 3.29 -10.24 6.21
N ASP A 64 4.01 -10.71 5.18
CA ASP A 64 5.48 -10.68 5.18
C ASP A 64 6.03 -9.26 5.30
N MET A 65 5.45 -8.30 4.57
CA MET A 65 5.83 -6.89 4.66
C MET A 65 5.55 -6.30 6.04
N VAL A 66 4.39 -6.62 6.64
CA VAL A 66 4.05 -6.20 8.01
C VAL A 66 5.05 -6.79 9.02
N SER A 67 5.40 -8.07 8.88
CA SER A 67 6.33 -8.76 9.78
C SER A 67 7.76 -8.19 9.74
N SER A 68 8.15 -7.59 8.61
CA SER A 68 9.47 -6.99 8.39
C SER A 68 9.72 -5.70 9.18
N ASN A 69 8.72 -5.20 9.91
CA ASN A 69 8.75 -4.17 10.94
C ASN A 69 9.69 -2.98 10.65
N GLY A 70 9.14 -1.96 9.98
CA GLY A 70 9.83 -0.70 9.68
C GLY A 70 10.72 -0.72 8.44
N THR A 71 10.62 -1.75 7.60
CA THR A 71 11.38 -1.87 6.34
C THR A 71 10.56 -1.43 5.12
N TYR A 72 9.29 -1.82 5.03
CA TYR A 72 8.44 -1.57 3.87
C TYR A 72 7.42 -0.46 4.14
N PHE A 73 7.40 0.55 3.26
CA PHE A 73 6.42 1.62 3.27
C PHE A 73 5.80 1.74 1.87
N VAL A 74 4.68 1.03 1.66
CA VAL A 74 3.91 1.10 0.41
C VAL A 74 2.76 2.08 0.58
N LEU A 75 2.81 3.14 -0.22
CA LEU A 75 1.84 4.22 -0.24
C LEU A 75 0.97 4.07 -1.50
N VAL A 76 -0.34 4.28 -1.36
CA VAL A 76 -1.28 4.24 -2.47
C VAL A 76 -2.08 5.53 -2.55
N VAL A 77 -2.52 5.88 -3.76
CA VAL A 77 -3.53 6.91 -4.00
C VAL A 77 -4.79 6.24 -4.52
N GLU A 78 -5.89 6.43 -3.80
CA GLU A 78 -7.23 5.95 -4.14
C GLU A 78 -8.05 7.09 -4.76
N HIS A 79 -8.78 6.78 -5.83
CA HIS A 79 -9.78 7.65 -6.43
C HIS A 79 -10.98 6.81 -6.90
N ALA A 80 -12.20 7.23 -6.57
CA ALA A 80 -13.43 6.51 -6.93
C ALA A 80 -13.39 4.99 -6.59
N SER A 81 -12.91 4.65 -5.39
CA SER A 81 -12.75 3.27 -4.89
C SER A 81 -11.81 2.38 -5.70
N ARG A 82 -10.88 2.97 -6.46
CA ARG A 82 -9.82 2.29 -7.20
C ARG A 82 -8.46 2.83 -6.83
N ILE A 83 -7.45 1.95 -6.83
CA ILE A 83 -6.06 2.38 -6.70
C ILE A 83 -5.58 2.91 -8.05
N VAL A 84 -5.16 4.18 -8.06
CA VAL A 84 -4.73 4.89 -9.28
C VAL A 84 -3.25 5.25 -9.27
N ALA A 85 -2.58 5.19 -8.12
CA ALA A 85 -1.13 5.30 -8.03
C ALA A 85 -0.59 4.51 -6.83
N THR A 86 0.66 4.09 -6.93
CA THR A 86 1.39 3.43 -5.84
C THR A 86 2.87 3.85 -5.86
N GLY A 87 3.49 3.88 -4.68
CA GLY A 87 4.91 4.12 -4.50
C GLY A 87 5.43 3.37 -3.28
N THR A 88 6.66 2.86 -3.39
CA THR A 88 7.28 2.07 -2.32
C THR A 88 8.57 2.70 -1.87
N LEU A 89 8.71 2.92 -0.57
CA LEU A 89 9.97 3.22 0.10
C LEU A 89 10.41 1.98 0.89
N VAL A 90 11.65 1.55 0.66
CA VAL A 90 12.27 0.44 1.40
C VAL A 90 13.46 0.99 2.18
N VAL A 91 13.50 0.70 3.48
CA VAL A 91 14.61 1.08 4.36
C VAL A 91 15.56 -0.09 4.52
N GLU A 92 16.75 0.04 3.94
CA GLU A 92 17.85 -0.90 4.17
C GLU A 92 18.49 -0.63 5.54
N LYS A 93 18.49 -1.62 6.44
CA LYS A 93 19.15 -1.53 7.74
C LYS A 93 20.65 -1.74 7.57
N LYS A 94 21.45 -0.70 7.83
CA LYS A 94 22.93 -0.79 7.87
C LYS A 94 23.42 -1.30 9.23
N LEU A 95 24.57 -1.96 9.24
CA LEU A 95 25.30 -2.41 10.43
C LEU A 95 25.98 -1.24 11.15
#